data_AF-V7BGA1-F1
#
_entry.id   AF-V7BGA1-F1
#
_cell.length_a   1.000
_cell.length_b   1.000
_cell.length_c   1.000
_cell.angle_alpha   90.00
_cell.angle_beta   90.00
_cell.angle_gamma   90.00
#
_symmetry.space_group_name_H-M   'P 1'
#
loop_
_entity.id
_entity.type
_entity.pdbx_description
1 polymer ?
#
loop_
_entity_poly.entity_id
_entity_poly.type
_entity_poly.pdbx_seq_one_letter_code
_entity_poly.pdbx_strand_id
1 'polypeptide(L)'
;MAITASSSFSCCCLVLAFALSSFRSCISAHIGLGSKLLSSKAQTWVSENGTFALGFTPADTDHGLFELGVWFAQLPGDPTLVWSPN
;
A
#
# COMPACT_ATOMS: atom_id res chain seq x y z
N MET A 1 4.90 48.88 15.76
CA MET A 1 4.86 48.28 14.40
C MET A 1 5.57 46.92 14.39
N ALA A 2 5.21 45.99 15.27
CA ALA A 2 5.85 44.66 15.38
C ALA A 2 4.83 43.49 15.44
N ILE A 3 3.57 43.78 15.81
CA ILE A 3 2.47 42.82 15.93
C ILE A 3 1.81 42.45 14.59
N THR A 4 1.98 43.27 13.55
CA THR A 4 1.46 42.98 12.20
C THR A 4 2.36 42.01 11.42
N ALA A 5 3.67 41.99 11.72
CA ALA A 5 4.61 41.11 11.04
C ALA A 5 4.48 39.65 11.50
N SER A 6 4.24 39.42 12.79
CA SER A 6 4.08 38.08 13.38
C SER A 6 2.79 37.38 12.95
N SER A 7 1.70 38.12 12.83
CA SER A 7 0.41 37.60 12.34
C SER A 7 0.46 37.23 10.85
N SER A 8 1.13 38.04 10.03
CA SER A 8 1.32 37.75 8.61
C SER A 8 2.22 36.53 8.39
N PHE A 9 3.27 36.36 9.20
CA PHE A 9 4.17 35.20 9.15
C PHE A 9 3.45 33.90 9.55
N SER A 10 2.61 33.96 10.60
CA SER A 10 1.79 32.82 11.05
C SER A 10 0.76 32.37 10.01
N CYS A 11 0.10 33.33 9.33
CA CYS A 11 -0.85 33.03 8.27
C CYS A 11 -0.18 32.37 7.07
N CYS A 12 0.98 32.88 6.64
CA CYS A 12 1.77 32.27 5.57
C CYS A 12 2.17 30.83 5.88
N CYS A 13 2.58 30.54 7.12
CA CYS A 13 2.92 29.18 7.55
C CYS A 13 1.72 28.22 7.47
N LEU A 14 0.53 28.68 7.88
CA LEU A 14 -0.69 27.86 7.80
C LEU A 14 -1.10 27.59 6.35
N VAL A 15 -1.02 28.59 5.48
CA VAL A 15 -1.31 28.44 4.04
C VAL A 15 -0.30 27.49 3.38
N LEU A 16 0.99 27.60 3.71
CA LEU A 16 2.02 26.68 3.21
C LEU A 16 1.77 25.25 3.70
N ALA A 17 1.44 25.07 4.98
CA ALA A 17 1.13 23.76 5.55
C ALA A 17 -0.10 23.14 4.88
N PHE A 18 -1.15 23.91 4.62
CA PHE A 18 -2.35 23.46 3.91
C PHE A 18 -2.05 23.12 2.44
N ALA A 19 -1.24 23.93 1.76
CA ALA A 19 -0.80 23.68 0.39
C ALA A 19 0.04 22.40 0.29
N LEU A 20 0.97 22.18 1.22
CA LEU A 20 1.78 20.97 1.30
C LEU A 20 0.94 19.73 1.65
N SER A 21 -0.10 19.88 2.47
CA SER A 21 -1.04 18.80 2.82
C SER A 21 -1.93 18.35 1.65
N SER A 22 -2.07 19.21 0.64
CA SER A 22 -2.90 18.93 -0.55
C SER A 22 -2.18 18.05 -1.57
N PHE A 23 -0.85 17.92 -1.47
CA PHE A 23 -0.06 16.97 -2.26
C PHE A 23 -0.03 15.60 -1.57
N ARG A 24 -1.18 14.92 -1.51
CA ARG A 24 -1.15 13.47 -1.34
C ARG A 24 -0.63 12.89 -2.65
N SER A 25 0.64 12.49 -2.66
CA SER A 25 1.19 11.69 -3.74
C SER A 25 0.36 10.41 -3.84
N CYS A 26 -0.44 10.27 -4.91
CA CYS A 26 -1.08 9.02 -5.28
C CYS A 26 0.01 8.11 -5.82
N ILE A 27 0.76 7.49 -4.90
CA ILE A 27 1.72 6.44 -5.24
C ILE A 27 0.87 5.23 -5.61
N SER A 28 0.55 5.12 -6.90
CA SER A 28 -0.01 3.90 -7.46
C SER A 28 0.86 2.74 -7.01
N ALA A 29 0.26 1.71 -6.41
CA ALA A 29 0.96 0.48 -6.08
C ALA A 29 1.66 -0.03 -7.34
N HIS A 30 2.99 0.08 -7.36
CA HIS A 30 3.80 -0.17 -8.55
C HIS A 30 4.82 -1.25 -8.25
N ILE A 31 4.84 -2.26 -9.11
CA ILE A 31 5.80 -3.35 -9.06
C ILE A 31 6.97 -2.94 -9.93
N GLY A 32 8.09 -2.58 -9.31
CA GLY A 32 9.31 -2.19 -10.03
C GLY A 32 9.82 -3.30 -10.95
N LEU A 33 10.38 -2.95 -12.10
CA LEU A 33 11.05 -3.93 -12.97
C LEU A 33 12.16 -4.66 -12.21
N GLY A 34 12.28 -5.96 -12.45
CA GLY A 34 13.24 -6.81 -11.75
C GLY A 34 12.84 -7.19 -10.32
N SER A 35 11.72 -6.68 -9.79
CA SER A 35 11.15 -7.14 -8.53
C SER A 35 10.72 -8.60 -8.64
N LYS A 36 10.83 -9.33 -7.54
CA LYS A 36 10.51 -10.76 -7.46
C LYS A 36 9.78 -11.06 -6.17
N LEU A 37 8.77 -11.91 -6.25
CA LEU A 37 8.19 -12.61 -5.13
C LEU A 37 8.76 -14.03 -5.11
N LEU A 38 9.07 -14.53 -3.92
CA LEU A 38 9.55 -15.90 -3.71
C LEU A 38 8.62 -16.57 -2.71
N SER A 39 8.12 -17.76 -3.02
CA SER A 39 7.24 -18.52 -2.12
C SER A 39 7.90 -18.89 -0.79
N SER A 40 9.23 -19.04 -0.79
CA SER A 40 10.01 -19.29 0.43
C SER A 40 10.11 -18.08 1.37
N LYS A 41 9.58 -16.91 0.97
CA LYS A 41 9.56 -15.70 1.78
C LYS A 41 8.10 -15.25 1.96
N ALA A 42 7.76 -14.82 3.17
CA ALA A 42 6.47 -14.20 3.47
C ALA A 42 6.40 -12.76 2.90
N GLN A 43 6.46 -12.63 1.58
CA GLN A 43 6.44 -11.36 0.85
C GLN A 43 5.15 -11.24 0.04
N THR A 44 4.56 -10.05 0.07
CA THR A 44 3.34 -9.72 -0.67
C THR A 44 3.42 -8.28 -1.19
N TRP A 45 2.71 -8.01 -2.27
CA TRP A 45 2.47 -6.65 -2.74
C TRP A 45 1.03 -6.27 -2.44
N VAL A 46 0.86 -5.24 -1.61
CA VAL A 46 -0.45 -4.77 -1.17
C VAL A 46 -0.87 -3.61 -2.08
N SER A 47 -2.12 -3.66 -2.53
CA SER A 47 -2.75 -2.55 -3.26
C SER A 47 -2.74 -1.25 -2.44
N GLU A 48 -2.79 -0.10 -3.10
CA GLU A 48 -2.67 1.21 -2.44
C GLU A 48 -3.73 1.44 -1.35
N ASN A 49 -4.98 1.02 -1.60
CA ASN A 49 -6.07 1.12 -0.63
C ASN A 49 -6.04 0.01 0.43
N GLY A 50 -5.03 -0.85 0.42
CA GLY A 50 -4.89 -1.95 1.39
C GLY A 50 -5.95 -3.03 1.28
N THR A 51 -6.78 -3.04 0.23
CA THR A 51 -7.92 -3.96 0.10
C THR A 51 -7.46 -5.34 -0.38
N PHE A 52 -6.57 -5.36 -1.36
CA PHE A 52 -6.05 -6.57 -1.98
C PHE A 52 -4.56 -6.75 -1.73
N ALA A 53 -4.11 -7.99 -1.69
CA ALA A 53 -2.70 -8.38 -1.71
C ALA A 53 -2.45 -9.41 -2.82
N LEU A 54 -1.29 -9.29 -3.49
CA LEU A 54 -0.75 -10.24 -4.46
C LEU A 54 0.47 -10.93 -3.84
N GLY A 55 0.52 -12.25 -3.92
CA GLY A 55 1.65 -13.02 -3.37
C GLY A 55 1.49 -14.51 -3.51
N PHE A 56 2.41 -15.25 -2.87
CA PHE A 56 2.31 -16.70 -2.76
C PHE A 56 1.55 -17.07 -1.49
N THR A 57 0.56 -17.95 -1.62
CA THR A 57 -0.19 -18.55 -0.51
C THR A 57 -0.09 -20.08 -0.58
N PRO A 58 -0.15 -20.82 0.53
CA PRO A 58 -0.28 -22.27 0.49
C PRO A 58 -1.50 -22.68 -0.35
N ALA A 59 -1.33 -23.68 -1.20
CA ALA A 59 -2.43 -24.25 -1.95
C ALA A 59 -3.32 -25.11 -1.04
N ASP A 60 -4.63 -25.03 -1.23
CA ASP A 60 -5.63 -25.73 -0.39
C ASP A 60 -5.51 -27.28 -0.47
N THR A 61 -4.95 -27.78 -1.57
CA THR A 61 -4.85 -29.21 -1.86
C THR A 61 -3.62 -29.91 -1.30
N ASP A 62 -2.53 -29.19 -0.95
CA ASP A 62 -1.29 -29.84 -0.51
C ASP A 62 -0.39 -28.95 0.36
N HIS A 63 0.00 -29.44 1.54
CA HIS A 63 0.69 -28.70 2.62
C HIS A 63 2.12 -28.22 2.30
N GLY A 64 2.60 -28.39 1.06
CA GLY A 64 3.91 -27.92 0.61
C GLY A 64 3.88 -27.16 -0.71
N LEU A 65 2.73 -27.05 -1.36
CA LEU A 65 2.58 -26.33 -2.62
C LEU A 65 2.13 -24.89 -2.35
N PHE A 66 2.62 -23.98 -3.18
CA PHE A 66 2.26 -22.58 -3.12
C PHE A 66 1.67 -22.16 -4.46
N GLU A 67 0.61 -21.39 -4.42
CA GLU A 67 0.04 -20.74 -5.59
C GLU A 67 0.24 -19.23 -5.52
N LEU A 68 0.43 -18.62 -6.69
CA LEU A 68 0.41 -17.17 -6.83
C LEU A 68 -1.04 -16.74 -6.94
N GLY A 69 -1.47 -15.74 -6.18
CA GLY A 69 -2.86 -15.29 -6.23
C GLY A 69 -3.06 -13.90 -5.67
N VAL A 70 -4.26 -13.37 -5.90
CA VAL A 70 -4.75 -12.12 -5.29
C VAL A 70 -5.84 -12.46 -4.29
N TRP A 71 -5.78 -11.87 -3.10
CA TRP A 71 -6.78 -12.07 -2.03
C TRP A 71 -7.11 -10.77 -1.31
N PHE A 72 -8.13 -10.79 -0.45
CA PHE A 72 -8.46 -9.69 0.45
C PHE A 72 -7.45 -9.60 1.61
N ALA A 73 -6.71 -8.49 1.68
CA ALA A 73 -5.62 -8.33 2.65
C ALA A 73 -6.09 -8.14 4.10
N GLN A 74 -7.35 -7.73 4.30
CA GLN A 74 -7.89 -7.35 5.61
C GLN A 74 -8.78 -8.42 6.25
N LEU A 75 -9.04 -9.54 5.56
CA LEU A 75 -9.82 -10.63 6.11
C LEU A 75 -8.95 -11.46 7.07
N PRO A 76 -9.46 -11.81 8.27
CA PRO A 76 -8.74 -12.69 9.19
C PRO A 76 -8.83 -14.15 8.73
N GLY A 77 -7.83 -14.96 9.10
CA GLY A 77 -7.80 -16.39 8.77
C GLY A 77 -7.13 -16.66 7.43
N ASP A 78 -7.60 -17.70 6.74
CA ASP A 78 -7.01 -18.14 5.48
C ASP A 78 -7.32 -17.15 4.34
N PRO A 79 -6.36 -16.88 3.43
CA PRO A 79 -6.55 -15.95 2.33
C PRO A 79 -7.73 -16.33 1.44
N THR A 80 -8.74 -15.45 1.39
CA THR A 80 -9.85 -15.61 0.43
C THR A 80 -9.41 -15.09 -0.94
N LEU A 81 -9.08 -16.01 -1.84
CA LEU A 81 -8.65 -15.69 -3.20
C LEU A 81 -9.78 -15.08 -4.03
N VAL A 82 -9.45 -14.01 -4.75
CA VAL A 82 -10.31 -13.40 -5.76
C VAL A 82 -9.84 -13.69 -7.18
N TRP A 83 -8.58 -14.13 -7.34
CA TRP A 83 -8.00 -14.50 -8.62
C TRP A 83 -6.73 -15.35 -8.46
N SER A 84 -6.57 -16.34 -9.34
CA SER A 84 -5.33 -17.10 -9.59
C SER A 84 -4.97 -17.03 -11.09
N PRO A 85 -3.67 -17.10 -11.44
CA PRO A 85 -3.20 -17.10 -12.83
C PRO A 85 -3.36 -18.46 -13.54
N ASN A 86 -3.59 -19.54 -12.78
CA ASN A 86 -3.71 -20.91 -13.25
C ASN A 86 -5.05 -21.52 -12.81
#